data_AF-A0A1G2IGG3-F1
#
_entry.id   AF-A0A1G2IGG3-F1
#
_cell.length_a   1.000
_cell.length_b   1.000
_cell.length_c   1.000
_cell.angle_alpha   90.00
_cell.angle_beta   90.00
_cell.angle_gamma   90.00
#
_symmetry.space_group_name_H-M   'P 1'
#
loop_
_entity.id
_entity.type
_entity.pdbx_description
1 polymer ?
#
loop_
_entity_poly.entity_id
_entity_poly.type
_entity_poly.pdbx_seq_one_letter_code
_entity_poly.pdbx_strand_id
1 'polypeptide(L)'
;MIKVSVATVRCVLFLIRVGAESWSRIPKTLQELDPVADAPQVQPSAPRTGGREFLPSVGNCGLLEFFEGLEKATFQVFQASWKKVADKDGKDLFLLRFMACPAHEINWENRRPFAWMQEACREACGLAGYLVRGYCNPFYEGEKEIPGVHALSVNAIAPDENREERWLVDAQGQPLLGKKPSRRLVITDEGEVKLA
;
A
#
# COMPACT_ATOMS: atom_id res chain seq x y z
N MET A 1 -5.76 -20.59 -5.07
CA MET A 1 -5.67 -19.13 -4.92
C MET A 1 -6.64 -18.74 -3.81
N ILE A 2 -6.20 -17.98 -2.81
CA ILE A 2 -7.08 -17.58 -1.68
C ILE A 2 -8.02 -16.49 -2.20
N LYS A 3 -9.33 -16.73 -2.08
CA LYS A 3 -10.32 -15.68 -2.33
C LYS A 3 -10.39 -14.79 -1.10
N VAL A 4 -10.07 -13.51 -1.28
CA VAL A 4 -10.17 -12.49 -0.24
C VAL A 4 -11.35 -11.59 -0.59
N SER A 5 -12.32 -11.47 0.31
CA SER A 5 -13.41 -10.50 0.20
C SER A 5 -13.03 -9.24 0.95
N VAL A 6 -13.25 -8.07 0.35
CA VAL A 6 -13.00 -6.78 1.02
C VAL A 6 -13.89 -6.59 2.26
N ALA A 7 -15.06 -7.25 2.31
CA ALA A 7 -15.97 -7.19 3.46
C ALA A 7 -15.39 -7.81 4.74
N THR A 8 -14.44 -8.74 4.61
CA THR A 8 -13.76 -9.38 5.75
C THR A 8 -12.44 -8.70 6.10
N VAL A 9 -12.07 -7.63 5.40
CA VAL A 9 -10.84 -6.88 5.65
C VAL A 9 -11.13 -5.72 6.60
N ARG A 10 -10.34 -5.62 7.68
CA ARG A 10 -10.45 -4.52 8.66
C ARG A 10 -9.34 -3.50 8.57
N CYS A 11 -8.22 -3.88 7.97
CA CYS A 11 -7.10 -2.97 7.78
C CYS A 11 -6.30 -3.35 6.52
N VAL A 12 -5.84 -2.34 5.79
CA VAL A 12 -4.91 -2.48 4.67
C VAL A 12 -3.68 -1.62 4.97
N LEU A 13 -2.51 -2.26 4.97
CA LEU A 13 -1.21 -1.64 5.14
C LEU A 13 -0.49 -1.60 3.78
N PHE A 14 -0.17 -0.40 3.31
CA PHE A 14 0.68 -0.20 2.14
C PHE A 14 2.11 0.09 2.58
N LEU A 15 3.06 -0.63 2.00
CA LEU A 15 4.50 -0.49 2.21
C LEU A 15 5.18 -0.29 0.85
N ILE A 16 5.44 0.97 0.49
CA ILE A 16 5.97 1.35 -0.82
C ILE A 16 7.40 1.83 -0.64
N ARG A 17 8.35 1.12 -1.26
CA ARG A 17 9.78 1.44 -1.18
C ARG A 17 10.19 2.32 -2.35
N VAL A 18 10.82 3.46 -2.08
CA VAL A 18 11.33 4.41 -3.06
C VAL A 18 12.85 4.47 -2.95
N GLY A 19 13.56 4.37 -4.08
CA GLY A 19 15.01 4.55 -4.13
C GLY A 19 15.42 5.95 -3.66
N ALA A 20 16.53 6.07 -2.94
CA ALA A 20 17.00 7.38 -2.47
C ALA A 20 17.27 8.37 -3.62
N GLU A 21 17.75 7.85 -4.76
CA GLU A 21 17.96 8.58 -6.00
C GLU A 21 16.67 9.14 -6.61
N SER A 22 15.53 8.52 -6.34
CA SER A 22 14.22 8.94 -6.85
C SER A 22 13.47 9.86 -5.88
N TRP A 23 13.92 9.98 -4.62
CA TRP A 23 13.21 10.72 -3.56
C TRP A 23 12.96 12.18 -3.89
N SER A 24 13.94 12.88 -4.46
CA SER A 24 13.77 14.29 -4.84
C SER A 24 12.80 14.51 -6.00
N ARG A 25 12.38 13.42 -6.68
CA ARG A 25 11.55 13.45 -7.89
C ARG A 25 10.13 12.96 -7.65
N ILE A 26 9.81 12.43 -6.47
CA ILE A 26 8.43 12.07 -6.13
C ILE A 26 7.62 13.34 -5.82
N PRO A 27 6.27 13.30 -5.92
CA PRO A 27 5.40 14.40 -5.54
C PRO A 27 5.71 14.97 -4.16
N LYS A 28 5.63 16.30 -4.04
CA LYS A 28 5.98 17.03 -2.81
C LYS A 28 5.09 16.62 -1.62
N THR A 29 3.83 16.36 -1.89
CA THR A 29 2.83 15.71 -1.02
C THR A 29 3.35 14.46 -0.31
N LEU A 30 4.14 13.62 -0.99
CA LEU A 30 4.76 12.43 -0.39
C LEU A 30 6.00 12.77 0.45
N GLN A 31 6.75 13.80 0.05
CA GLN A 31 7.91 14.28 0.80
C GLN A 31 7.51 15.03 2.09
N GLU A 32 6.32 15.61 2.10
CA GLU A 32 5.71 16.33 3.24
C GLU A 32 5.03 15.40 4.25
N LEU A 33 4.98 14.09 3.98
CA LEU A 33 4.54 13.11 4.98
C LEU A 33 5.39 13.22 6.24
N ASP A 34 4.78 12.99 7.40
CA ASP A 34 5.53 13.00 8.66
C ASP A 34 6.58 11.88 8.64
N PRO A 35 7.85 12.18 8.92
CA PRO A 35 8.82 11.14 9.20
C PRO A 35 8.33 10.38 10.44
N VAL A 36 8.38 9.05 10.41
CA VAL A 36 8.15 8.26 11.62
C VAL A 36 9.25 8.62 12.62
N ALA A 37 8.95 9.52 13.56
CA ALA A 37 9.62 9.54 14.85
C ALA A 37 9.31 8.18 15.47
N ASP A 38 10.34 7.40 15.78
CA ASP A 38 10.22 6.00 16.19
C ASP A 38 8.97 5.79 17.02
N ALA A 39 7.97 5.12 16.42
CA ALA A 39 6.76 4.74 17.12
C ALA A 39 7.18 4.06 18.43
N PRO A 40 6.47 4.26 19.55
CA PRO A 40 6.78 3.58 20.80
C PRO A 40 7.02 2.12 20.47
N GLN A 41 8.19 1.60 20.89
CA GLN A 41 8.61 0.23 20.59
C GLN A 41 7.50 -0.71 21.06
N VAL A 42 6.59 -1.05 20.15
CA VAL A 42 5.76 -2.22 20.28
C VAL A 42 6.80 -3.32 20.39
N GLN A 43 6.83 -3.99 21.54
CA GLN A 43 7.72 -5.12 21.78
C GLN A 43 7.76 -5.93 20.49
N PRO A 44 8.95 -6.32 19.99
CA PRO A 44 9.05 -7.18 18.83
C PRO A 44 8.38 -8.49 19.18
N SER A 45 7.07 -8.56 18.98
CA SER A 45 6.37 -9.81 18.84
C SER A 45 7.04 -10.47 17.66
N ALA A 46 7.52 -11.70 17.86
CA ALA A 46 8.06 -12.51 16.78
C ALA A 46 7.09 -12.34 15.59
N PRO A 47 7.59 -12.05 14.37
CA PRO A 47 6.71 -11.87 13.22
C PRO A 47 5.78 -13.08 13.20
N ARG A 48 4.49 -12.86 13.45
CA ARG A 48 3.50 -13.92 13.43
C ARG A 48 3.35 -14.28 11.96
N THR A 49 4.24 -15.16 11.49
CA THR A 49 4.31 -15.66 10.13
C THR A 49 3.10 -16.55 9.90
N GLY A 50 2.01 -15.95 9.45
CA GLY A 50 0.79 -16.64 9.06
C GLY A 50 0.11 -16.03 7.84
N GLY A 51 0.60 -14.87 7.38
CA GLY A 51 0.14 -14.21 6.18
C GLY A 51 0.32 -15.12 4.97
N ARG A 52 -0.79 -15.50 4.35
CA ARG A 52 -0.73 -16.27 3.12
C ARG A 52 -0.56 -15.27 1.97
N GLU A 53 0.51 -15.45 1.21
CA GLU A 53 0.69 -14.68 -0.02
C GLU A 53 -0.52 -14.96 -0.93
N PHE A 54 -1.21 -13.88 -1.29
CA PHE A 54 -2.37 -13.97 -2.16
C PHE A 54 -2.14 -13.24 -3.49
N LEU A 55 -1.07 -12.42 -3.57
CA LEU A 55 -0.73 -11.66 -4.77
C LEU A 55 0.79 -11.66 -5.03
N PRO A 56 1.37 -12.64 -5.73
CA PRO A 56 2.66 -12.46 -6.37
C PRO A 56 2.45 -11.80 -7.74
N SER A 57 2.79 -10.51 -7.90
CA SER A 57 2.77 -9.85 -9.21
C SER A 57 4.14 -9.27 -9.57
N VAL A 58 4.56 -9.51 -10.81
CA VAL A 58 5.75 -8.92 -11.43
C VAL A 58 5.29 -8.13 -12.67
N GLY A 59 5.79 -6.92 -12.84
CA GLY A 59 5.30 -5.96 -13.85
C GLY A 59 4.03 -5.20 -13.42
N ASN A 60 3.69 -4.15 -14.18
CA ASN A 60 2.63 -3.16 -13.92
C ASN A 60 1.31 -3.77 -13.45
N CYS A 61 1.15 -3.87 -12.13
CA CYS A 61 -0.11 -4.18 -11.47
C CYS A 61 -0.80 -2.87 -11.06
N GLY A 62 -2.08 -2.73 -11.38
CA GLY A 62 -2.91 -1.56 -11.06
C GLY A 62 -3.12 -1.36 -9.56
N LEU A 63 -2.07 -1.01 -8.81
CA LEU A 63 -2.18 -0.70 -7.38
C LEU A 63 -3.06 0.53 -7.15
N LEU A 64 -3.01 1.50 -8.07
CA LEU A 64 -3.96 2.61 -8.11
C LEU A 64 -5.41 2.12 -8.27
N GLU A 65 -5.69 1.23 -9.23
CA GLU A 65 -7.04 0.67 -9.44
C GLU A 65 -7.51 -0.13 -8.21
N PHE A 66 -6.61 -0.86 -7.54
CA PHE A 66 -6.91 -1.52 -6.28
C PHE A 66 -7.27 -0.53 -5.18
N PHE A 67 -6.49 0.54 -5.04
CA PHE A 67 -6.76 1.61 -4.08
C PHE A 67 -8.09 2.31 -4.36
N GLU A 68 -8.40 2.60 -5.62
CA GLU A 68 -9.70 3.11 -6.06
C GLU A 68 -10.85 2.15 -5.75
N GLY A 69 -10.61 0.84 -5.86
CA GLY A 69 -11.55 -0.18 -5.40
C GLY A 69 -11.82 -0.08 -3.89
N LEU A 70 -10.78 0.11 -3.08
CA LEU A 70 -10.90 0.29 -1.64
C LEU A 70 -11.69 1.56 -1.28
N GLU A 71 -11.47 2.66 -2.00
CA GLU A 71 -12.22 3.90 -1.83
C GLU A 71 -13.71 3.72 -2.12
N LYS A 72 -14.05 3.04 -3.23
CA LYS A 72 -15.43 2.67 -3.54
C LYS A 72 -16.04 1.77 -2.47
N ALA A 73 -15.22 0.91 -1.86
CA ALA A 73 -15.59 0.09 -0.71
C ALA A 73 -15.55 0.85 0.64
N THR A 74 -15.47 2.19 0.61
CA THR A 74 -15.51 3.10 1.78
C THR A 74 -14.30 3.03 2.71
N PHE A 75 -13.16 2.50 2.26
CA PHE A 75 -11.93 2.56 3.05
C PHE A 75 -11.39 4.00 3.07
N GLN A 76 -10.74 4.36 4.17
CA GLN A 76 -10.16 5.66 4.42
C GLN A 76 -8.75 5.50 4.99
N VAL A 77 -7.79 6.26 4.45
CA VAL A 77 -6.41 6.29 4.95
C VAL A 77 -6.35 7.12 6.22
N PHE A 78 -6.08 6.48 7.36
CA PHE A 78 -6.07 7.13 8.67
C PHE A 78 -4.66 7.37 9.23
N GLN A 79 -3.64 6.81 8.59
CA GLN A 79 -2.25 7.05 8.94
C GLN A 79 -1.39 7.04 7.68
N ALA A 80 -0.49 8.01 7.56
CA ALA A 80 0.48 8.09 6.50
C ALA A 80 1.82 8.61 7.05
N SER A 81 2.93 7.97 6.69
CA SER A 81 4.25 8.34 7.18
C SER A 81 5.36 7.82 6.28
N TRP A 82 6.60 8.27 6.48
CA TRP A 82 7.77 7.69 5.83
C TRP A 82 8.92 7.41 6.80
N LYS A 83 9.80 6.48 6.44
CA LYS A 83 11.05 6.21 7.17
C LYS A 83 12.18 5.89 6.21
N LYS A 84 13.38 6.39 6.48
CA LYS A 84 14.59 5.96 5.78
C LYS A 84 15.00 4.56 6.27
N VAL A 85 15.23 3.63 5.35
CA VAL A 85 15.64 2.25 5.63
C VAL A 85 16.78 1.87 4.68
N ALA A 86 17.53 0.82 5.01
CA ALA A 86 18.50 0.23 4.08
C ALA A 86 17.88 -1.00 3.39
N ASP A 87 18.20 -1.21 2.11
CA ASP A 87 17.90 -2.45 1.42
C ASP A 87 18.86 -3.59 1.85
N LYS A 88 18.68 -4.78 1.25
CA LYS A 88 19.52 -5.95 1.52
C LYS A 88 20.99 -5.77 1.13
N ASP A 89 21.27 -4.83 0.23
CA ASP A 89 22.60 -4.53 -0.30
C ASP A 89 23.19 -3.27 0.40
N GLY A 90 22.53 -2.77 1.46
CA GLY A 90 22.95 -1.62 2.25
C GLY A 90 22.65 -0.26 1.62
N LYS A 91 21.90 -0.21 0.52
CA LYS A 91 21.52 1.04 -0.15
C LYS A 91 20.36 1.71 0.57
N ASP A 92 20.44 3.04 0.65
CA ASP A 92 19.38 3.85 1.24
C ASP A 92 18.09 3.79 0.40
N LEU A 93 16.97 3.56 1.09
CA LEU A 93 15.61 3.62 0.56
C LEU A 93 14.73 4.46 1.48
N PHE A 94 13.64 4.98 0.93
CA PHE A 94 12.55 5.57 1.68
C PHE A 94 11.36 4.63 1.66
N LEU A 95 10.90 4.21 2.85
CA LEU A 95 9.71 3.41 3.02
C LEU A 95 8.52 4.32 3.33
N LEU A 96 7.62 4.45 2.37
CA LEU A 96 6.31 5.07 2.58
C LEU A 96 5.36 4.04 3.20
N ARG A 97 4.63 4.45 4.23
CA ARG A 97 3.69 3.62 4.98
C ARG A 97 2.32 4.29 5.03
N PHE A 98 1.30 3.60 4.56
CA PHE A 98 -0.10 4.04 4.66
C PHE A 98 -0.95 2.97 5.33
N MET A 99 -1.86 3.36 6.21
CA MET A 99 -2.88 2.48 6.76
C MET A 99 -4.26 2.96 6.38
N ALA A 100 -5.07 2.04 5.86
CA ALA A 100 -6.47 2.28 5.55
C ALA A 100 -7.36 1.28 6.29
N CYS A 101 -8.55 1.71 6.69
CA CYS A 101 -9.59 0.86 7.26
C CYS A 101 -10.96 1.29 6.74
N PRO A 102 -12.02 0.47 6.89
CA PRO A 102 -13.38 0.90 6.58
C PRO A 102 -13.77 2.17 7.36
N ALA A 103 -14.45 3.12 6.72
CA ALA A 103 -14.79 4.41 7.34
C ALA A 103 -15.55 4.29 8.68
N HIS A 104 -16.34 3.23 8.86
CA HIS A 104 -17.08 2.99 10.11
C HIS A 104 -16.20 2.55 11.28
N GLU A 105 -14.96 2.12 11.05
CA GLU A 105 -13.99 1.72 12.08
C GLU A 105 -13.17 2.92 12.60
N ILE A 106 -13.31 4.11 11.99
CA ILE A 106 -12.58 5.31 12.40
C ILE A 106 -13.32 5.99 13.56
N ASN A 107 -12.63 6.25 14.67
CA ASN A 107 -13.13 7.15 15.69
C ASN A 107 -13.00 8.61 15.21
N TRP A 108 -14.13 9.19 14.84
CA TRP A 108 -14.27 10.52 14.22
C TRP A 108 -13.96 11.71 15.13
N GLU A 109 -13.62 11.50 16.40
CA GLU A 109 -13.20 12.57 17.30
C GLU A 109 -11.88 13.22 16.86
N ASN A 110 -11.05 12.53 16.06
CA ASN A 110 -9.87 13.10 15.40
C ASN A 110 -10.20 13.59 13.97
N ARG A 111 -10.72 14.82 13.88
CA ARG A 111 -11.06 15.49 12.62
C ARG A 111 -9.86 16.21 12.00
N ARG A 112 -8.89 15.50 11.41
CA ARG A 112 -8.18 15.83 10.14
C ARG A 112 -6.70 15.39 10.12
N PRO A 113 -6.13 15.17 8.91
CA PRO A 113 -6.77 15.30 7.60
C PRO A 113 -6.72 13.98 6.81
N PHE A 114 -7.85 13.27 6.68
CA PHE A 114 -7.92 12.05 5.88
C PHE A 114 -7.76 12.33 4.38
N ALA A 115 -8.25 13.48 3.89
CA ALA A 115 -8.26 13.79 2.46
C ALA A 115 -6.86 13.90 1.82
N TRP A 116 -5.91 14.60 2.43
CA TRP A 116 -4.55 14.66 1.88
C TRP A 116 -3.79 13.33 2.06
N MET A 117 -4.01 12.58 3.15
CA MET A 117 -3.40 11.25 3.31
C MET A 117 -3.95 10.26 2.29
N GLN A 118 -5.24 10.37 1.99
CA GLN A 118 -5.92 9.63 0.93
C GLN A 118 -5.29 9.95 -0.43
N GLU A 119 -5.09 11.23 -0.73
CA GLU A 119 -4.46 11.68 -1.97
C GLU A 119 -2.98 11.26 -2.06
N ALA A 120 -2.22 11.40 -0.97
CA ALA A 120 -0.85 10.93 -0.90
C ALA A 120 -0.77 9.41 -1.14
N CYS A 121 -1.67 8.63 -0.55
CA CYS A 121 -1.71 7.19 -0.80
C CYS A 121 -2.08 6.87 -2.25
N ARG A 122 -3.01 7.62 -2.86
CA ARG A 122 -3.35 7.53 -4.29
C ARG A 122 -2.13 7.76 -5.17
N GLU A 123 -1.42 8.87 -4.95
CA GLU A 123 -0.21 9.22 -5.70
C GLU A 123 0.87 8.14 -5.54
N ALA A 124 1.11 7.68 -4.31
CA ALA A 124 2.08 6.61 -4.05
C ALA A 124 1.70 5.31 -4.76
N CYS A 125 0.41 4.94 -4.79
CA CYS A 125 -0.10 3.78 -5.52
C CYS A 125 0.05 3.94 -7.04
N GLY A 126 -0.06 5.17 -7.56
CA GLY A 126 0.23 5.49 -8.97
C GLY A 126 1.71 5.28 -9.33
N LEU A 127 2.63 5.61 -8.43
CA LEU A 127 4.07 5.44 -8.64
C LEU A 127 4.55 3.99 -8.46
N ALA A 128 3.84 3.20 -7.66
CA ALA A 128 4.23 1.86 -7.26
C ALA A 128 3.77 0.79 -8.30
N GLY A 129 4.58 0.60 -9.34
CA GLY A 129 4.31 -0.38 -10.41
C GLY A 129 5.22 -1.60 -10.44
N TYR A 130 6.34 -1.60 -9.69
CA TYR A 130 7.37 -2.62 -9.78
C TYR A 130 7.26 -3.60 -8.61
N LEU A 131 6.85 -4.84 -8.90
CA LEU A 131 6.92 -5.97 -7.97
C LEU A 131 6.01 -5.83 -6.73
N VAL A 132 4.70 -5.88 -6.95
CA VAL A 132 3.69 -5.84 -5.86
C VAL A 132 3.46 -7.23 -5.28
N ARG A 133 3.55 -7.30 -3.95
CA ARG A 133 3.27 -8.49 -3.15
C ARG A 133 2.19 -8.23 -2.11
N GLY A 134 1.10 -8.96 -2.21
CA GLY A 134 0.00 -8.92 -1.26
C GLY A 134 0.01 -10.11 -0.32
N TYR A 135 -0.15 -9.84 0.97
CA TYR A 135 -0.27 -10.83 2.04
C TYR A 135 -1.63 -10.68 2.74
N CYS A 136 -2.37 -11.79 2.83
CA CYS A 136 -3.62 -11.87 3.56
C CYS A 136 -3.29 -12.44 4.93
N ASN A 137 -3.33 -11.57 5.94
CA ASN A 137 -2.94 -11.90 7.30
C ASN A 137 -4.18 -12.11 8.16
N PRO A 138 -4.09 -12.97 9.19
CA PRO A 138 -5.10 -12.98 10.25
C PRO A 138 -5.16 -11.61 10.94
N PHE A 139 -6.35 -11.19 11.34
CA PHE A 139 -6.55 -9.96 12.12
C PHE A 139 -6.56 -10.28 13.61
N TYR A 140 -5.93 -9.41 14.41
CA TYR A 140 -5.85 -9.55 15.86
C TYR A 140 -6.35 -8.28 16.55
N GLU A 141 -7.12 -8.45 17.62
CA GLU A 141 -7.45 -7.40 18.58
C GLU A 141 -6.68 -7.69 19.88
N GLY A 142 -5.69 -6.83 20.20
CA GLY A 142 -4.71 -7.14 21.22
C GLY A 142 -3.95 -8.43 20.85
N GLU A 143 -4.11 -9.47 21.66
CA GLU A 143 -3.46 -10.77 21.41
C GLU A 143 -4.36 -11.82 20.76
N LYS A 144 -5.68 -11.54 20.64
CA LYS A 144 -6.68 -12.51 20.20
C LYS A 144 -6.95 -12.40 18.71
N GLU A 145 -6.86 -13.52 17.99
CA GLU A 145 -7.25 -13.60 16.58
C GLU A 145 -8.77 -13.46 16.44
N ILE A 146 -9.21 -12.70 15.44
CA ILE A 146 -10.63 -12.58 15.07
C ILE A 146 -10.89 -13.50 13.86
N PRO A 147 -11.59 -14.64 14.06
CA PRO A 147 -11.78 -15.63 12.99
C PRO A 147 -12.52 -15.04 11.78
N GLY A 148 -12.02 -15.35 10.58
CA GLY A 148 -12.63 -14.90 9.33
C GLY A 148 -12.44 -13.41 9.02
N VAL A 149 -11.64 -12.69 9.81
CA VAL A 149 -11.29 -11.29 9.60
C VAL A 149 -9.81 -11.17 9.26
N HIS A 150 -9.51 -10.27 8.33
CA HIS A 150 -8.18 -10.17 7.74
C HIS A 150 -7.59 -8.76 7.80
N ALA A 151 -6.26 -8.72 7.86
CA ALA A 151 -5.46 -7.55 7.53
C ALA A 151 -4.70 -7.81 6.22
N LEU A 152 -4.76 -6.88 5.28
CA LEU A 152 -3.99 -6.97 4.05
C LEU A 152 -2.70 -6.17 4.17
N SER A 153 -1.58 -6.76 3.79
CA SER A 153 -0.33 -6.03 3.60
C SER A 153 0.03 -6.03 2.14
N VAL A 154 0.20 -4.85 1.55
CA VAL A 154 0.62 -4.66 0.17
C VAL A 154 2.02 -4.07 0.19
N ASN A 155 2.99 -4.85 -0.28
CA ASN A 155 4.37 -4.45 -0.44
C ASN A 155 4.61 -4.10 -1.91
N ALA A 156 5.17 -2.94 -2.18
CA ALA A 156 5.55 -2.53 -3.53
C ALA A 156 6.93 -1.91 -3.54
N ILE A 157 7.57 -1.92 -4.70
CA ILE A 157 8.79 -1.18 -4.97
C ILE A 157 8.46 -0.16 -6.07
N ALA A 158 8.80 1.10 -5.84
CA ALA A 158 8.77 2.11 -6.89
C ALA A 158 9.92 1.82 -7.87
N PRO A 159 9.73 2.04 -9.18
CA PRO A 159 10.75 1.72 -10.17
C PRO A 159 12.07 2.45 -9.90
N ASP A 160 13.18 1.72 -9.99
CA ASP A 160 14.57 2.24 -9.99
C ASP A 160 14.92 2.62 -11.43
N GLU A 161 15.36 3.86 -11.66
CA GLU A 161 15.66 4.36 -13.02
C GLU A 161 16.81 3.64 -13.73
N ASN A 162 17.65 2.89 -13.00
CA ASN A 162 18.72 2.05 -13.54
C ASN A 162 18.28 0.61 -13.86
N ARG A 163 17.02 0.25 -13.56
CA ARG A 163 16.40 -0.99 -14.02
C ARG A 163 15.55 -0.68 -15.24
N GLU A 164 15.69 -1.48 -16.30
CA GLU A 164 15.08 -1.26 -17.63
C GLU A 164 13.54 -1.24 -17.68
N GLU A 165 12.84 -1.29 -16.55
CA GLU A 165 11.38 -1.36 -16.47
C GLU A 165 10.80 -0.09 -15.80
N ARG A 166 10.71 1.01 -16.57
CA ARG A 166 10.09 2.27 -16.13
C ARG A 166 8.61 2.30 -16.46
N TRP A 167 7.78 2.84 -15.55
CA TRP A 167 6.81 3.90 -15.89
C TRP A 167 6.54 4.83 -14.69
N LEU A 168 6.64 6.13 -14.92
CA LEU A 168 6.03 7.17 -14.09
C LEU A 168 4.60 7.36 -14.60
N VAL A 169 3.59 7.51 -13.73
CA VAL A 169 2.25 7.95 -14.15
C VAL A 169 2.11 9.45 -13.93
N ASP A 170 1.33 10.13 -14.76
CA ASP A 170 0.96 11.53 -14.53
C ASP A 170 -0.12 11.64 -13.43
N ALA A 171 -0.47 12.88 -13.08
CA ALA A 171 -1.51 13.18 -12.09
C ALA A 171 -2.93 12.70 -12.51
N GLN A 172 -3.08 12.16 -13.72
CA GLN A 172 -4.31 11.59 -14.26
C GLN A 172 -4.22 10.05 -14.36
N GLY A 173 -3.19 9.45 -13.76
CA GLY A 173 -2.95 8.01 -13.76
C GLY A 173 -2.56 7.46 -15.14
N GLN A 174 -2.22 8.30 -16.11
CA GLN A 174 -1.75 7.85 -17.41
C GLN A 174 -0.25 7.55 -17.35
N PRO A 175 0.21 6.43 -17.93
CA PRO A 175 1.63 6.15 -18.05
C PRO A 175 2.31 7.27 -18.86
N LEU A 176 3.25 7.99 -18.25
CA LEU A 176 4.00 9.07 -18.90
C LEU A 176 4.85 8.57 -20.07
N LEU A 177 5.12 7.26 -20.19
CA LEU A 177 5.92 6.75 -21.30
C LEU A 177 5.53 5.42 -21.99
N GLY A 178 4.44 4.67 -21.75
CA GLY A 178 4.11 3.54 -22.66
C GLY A 178 3.20 2.41 -22.20
N LYS A 179 3.11 1.38 -23.06
CA LYS A 179 1.95 0.49 -23.29
C LYS A 179 1.17 0.05 -22.04
N LYS A 180 -0.17 0.11 -22.17
CA LYS A 180 -1.17 -0.32 -21.17
C LYS A 180 -0.88 -1.74 -20.62
N PRO A 181 -1.05 -1.97 -19.32
CA PRO A 181 -0.71 -3.22 -18.65
C PRO A 181 -1.57 -4.42 -19.10
N SER A 182 -1.01 -5.62 -19.02
CA SER A 182 -1.65 -6.89 -19.40
C SER A 182 -2.40 -7.60 -18.26
N ARG A 183 -2.15 -7.24 -16.99
CA ARG A 183 -2.87 -7.73 -15.80
C ARG A 183 -3.01 -6.65 -14.73
N ARG A 184 -4.14 -6.60 -14.04
CA ARG A 184 -4.54 -5.53 -13.12
C ARG A 184 -5.05 -6.07 -11.79
N LEU A 185 -4.67 -5.44 -10.68
CA LEU A 185 -5.24 -5.79 -9.37
C LEU A 185 -6.54 -5.01 -9.22
N VAL A 186 -7.66 -5.73 -9.08
CA VAL A 186 -8.97 -5.10 -8.98
C VAL A 186 -9.75 -5.67 -7.81
N ILE A 187 -10.62 -4.84 -7.26
CA ILE A 187 -11.75 -5.28 -6.45
C ILE A 187 -12.93 -5.42 -7.41
N THR A 188 -13.52 -6.60 -7.49
CA THR A 188 -14.67 -6.84 -8.36
C THR A 188 -15.93 -6.17 -7.82
N ASP A 189 -16.98 -6.12 -8.64
CA ASP A 189 -18.30 -5.64 -8.19
C ASP A 189 -18.86 -6.50 -7.04
N GLU A 190 -18.45 -7.77 -6.94
CA GLU A 190 -18.78 -8.66 -5.82
C GLU A 190 -17.87 -8.47 -4.59
N GLY A 191 -16.93 -7.52 -4.63
CA GLY A 191 -16.01 -7.24 -3.53
C GLY A 191 -14.89 -8.27 -3.38
N GLU A 192 -14.64 -9.11 -4.38
CA GLU A 192 -13.49 -10.04 -4.39
C GLU A 192 -12.22 -9.32 -4.83
N VAL A 193 -11.10 -9.55 -4.16
CA VAL A 193 -9.78 -9.07 -4.59
C VAL A 193 -9.16 -10.09 -5.55
N LYS A 194 -8.88 -9.69 -6.80
CA LYS A 194 -8.31 -10.60 -7.82
C LYS A 194 -7.36 -9.90 -8.80
N LEU A 195 -6.55 -10.70 -9.50
CA LEU A 195 -5.80 -10.28 -10.69
C LEU A 195 -6.70 -10.47 -11.92
N ALA A 196 -6.96 -9.40 -12.67
CA ALA A 196 -7.77 -9.36 -13.90
C ALA A 196 -6.89 -9.15 -15.14
#